data_AF-A0A9D6HTN5-F1
#
_entry.id   AF-A0A9D6HTN5-F1
#
_cell.length_a   1.000
_cell.length_b   1.000
_cell.length_c   1.000
_cell.angle_alpha   90.00
_cell.angle_beta   90.00
_cell.angle_gamma   90.00
#
_symmetry.space_group_name_H-M   'P 1'
#
loop_
_entity.id
_entity.type
_entity.pdbx_description
1 polymer ?
#
loop_
_entity_poly.entity_id
_entity_poly.type
_entity_poly.pdbx_seq_one_letter_code
_entity_poly.pdbx_strand_id
1 'polypeptide(L)'
;MFRPYIPPEAKLREMTLRPLIVGVLLGMIFGASSLYLVLKVGLTVSASIPVAVISIALFRGLSRITKRKNATILENNIVQTAGSAGESIAFGVGVTMPAIMILGFDLEITRVTLVSVLGGLLGILMMIPLRRALIVQQHGILKYPEGTACAVVLKAGASEESKAAAHTGEHQELVSEVRAKPIFAGLGIGFIYMVIMQALKGWKDVPEKIFGAPFKAASISAEISPALLGVGYIIGPQIASVMCAGGVLAYLVLIPAIKFFGEGMTGALPPGTIPISEMGPGDIRGAYVLYIGAGAVAAGGIISLFRSLPTIWHGLLAGLADLRVGQGTIESKLRTDQDLSMKWVIGGIILLVVLIMLARSLQMNFLGAVLIVLFGFLFVTVSSRLTGEIGSSSNPISGMTVATLLLTCLIFLIIGWTGPVYYVTALSVGAIVCIAASNGGTTSQDLKTGFLIGATPRLQQISILLG
;
A
#
# COMPACT_ATOMS: atom_id res chain seq x y z
N MET A 1 -7.42 -29.02 -5.65
CA MET A 1 -6.77 -28.16 -6.68
C MET A 1 -7.68 -26.98 -6.93
N PHE A 2 -7.19 -25.74 -6.80
CA PHE A 2 -8.01 -24.54 -7.04
C PHE A 2 -8.36 -24.39 -8.51
N ARG A 3 -9.59 -23.97 -8.82
CA ARG A 3 -10.04 -23.66 -10.18
C ARG A 3 -10.30 -22.16 -10.31
N PRO A 4 -9.57 -21.43 -11.17
CA PRO A 4 -9.81 -20.01 -11.41
C PRO A 4 -11.15 -19.78 -12.12
N TYR A 5 -11.64 -18.53 -12.16
CA TYR A 5 -12.89 -18.21 -12.87
C TYR A 5 -12.80 -18.42 -14.39
N ILE A 6 -11.73 -17.95 -15.01
CA ILE A 6 -11.41 -18.22 -16.42
C ILE A 6 -10.45 -19.41 -16.51
N PRO A 7 -10.78 -20.47 -17.29
CA PRO A 7 -9.92 -21.61 -17.48
C PRO A 7 -8.56 -21.23 -18.08
N PRO A 8 -7.48 -21.98 -17.80
CA PRO A 8 -6.20 -21.79 -18.47
C PRO A 8 -6.28 -21.91 -20.01
N GLU A 9 -7.19 -22.74 -20.51
CA GLU A 9 -7.38 -23.05 -21.94
C GLU A 9 -8.14 -21.94 -22.69
N ALA A 10 -8.91 -21.12 -21.97
CA ALA A 10 -9.70 -20.06 -22.55
C ALA A 10 -8.80 -18.95 -23.11
N LYS A 11 -9.01 -18.60 -24.39
CA LYS A 11 -8.27 -17.54 -25.09
C LYS A 11 -9.08 -16.25 -25.09
N LEU A 12 -8.93 -15.48 -24.01
CA LEU A 12 -9.50 -14.13 -23.91
C LEU A 12 -8.43 -13.06 -24.11
N ARG A 13 -8.86 -11.86 -24.49
CA ARG A 13 -8.01 -10.67 -24.51
C ARG A 13 -7.64 -10.31 -23.07
N GLU A 14 -6.36 -10.05 -22.81
CA GLU A 14 -5.84 -9.69 -21.48
C GLU A 14 -5.16 -8.31 -21.51
N MET A 15 -3.97 -8.22 -22.08
CA MET A 15 -3.22 -6.96 -22.17
C MET A 15 -3.34 -6.38 -23.58
N THR A 16 -4.28 -5.46 -23.76
CA THR A 16 -4.35 -4.61 -24.95
C THR A 16 -3.95 -3.18 -24.61
N LEU A 17 -3.62 -2.36 -25.62
CA LEU A 17 -3.12 -1.00 -25.40
C LEU A 17 -4.13 -0.12 -24.65
N ARG A 18 -5.43 -0.31 -24.91
CA ARG A 18 -6.50 0.52 -24.34
C ARG A 18 -6.65 0.32 -22.81
N PRO A 19 -6.80 -0.90 -22.27
CA PRO A 19 -6.73 -1.19 -20.84
C PRO A 19 -5.46 -0.68 -20.18
N LEU A 20 -4.30 -0.88 -20.81
CA LEU A 20 -3.03 -0.43 -20.24
C LEU A 20 -2.98 1.10 -20.07
N ILE A 21 -3.34 1.86 -21.11
CA ILE A 21 -3.38 3.34 -21.04
C ILE A 21 -4.36 3.80 -19.94
N VAL A 22 -5.56 3.22 -19.90
CA VAL A 22 -6.54 3.56 -18.86
C VAL A 22 -6.00 3.26 -17.47
N GLY A 23 -5.32 2.12 -17.29
CA GLY A 23 -4.68 1.74 -16.03
C GLY A 23 -3.64 2.75 -15.57
N VAL A 24 -2.71 3.14 -16.47
CA VAL A 24 -1.68 4.15 -16.18
C VAL A 24 -2.30 5.50 -15.82
N LEU A 25 -3.32 5.95 -16.56
CA LEU A 25 -4.02 7.20 -16.28
C LEU A 25 -4.70 7.17 -14.91
N LEU A 26 -5.40 6.08 -14.58
CA LEU A 26 -5.99 5.90 -13.27
C LEU A 26 -4.93 5.81 -12.18
N GLY A 27 -3.80 5.16 -12.45
CA GLY A 27 -2.64 5.08 -11.55
C GLY A 27 -2.10 6.46 -11.18
N MET A 28 -1.94 7.36 -12.16
CA MET A 28 -1.53 8.74 -11.88
C MET A 28 -2.54 9.49 -10.99
N ILE A 29 -3.84 9.33 -11.26
CA ILE A 29 -4.91 9.99 -10.47
C ILE A 29 -4.95 9.44 -9.05
N PHE A 30 -4.95 8.12 -8.88
CA PHE A 30 -4.99 7.48 -7.56
C PHE A 30 -3.68 7.64 -6.82
N GLY A 31 -2.53 7.73 -7.50
CA GLY A 31 -1.26 8.07 -6.87
C GLY A 31 -1.29 9.46 -6.23
N ALA A 32 -1.80 10.47 -6.95
CA ALA A 32 -1.97 11.81 -6.38
C ALA A 32 -2.97 11.83 -5.20
N SER A 33 -4.09 11.13 -5.33
CA SER A 33 -5.10 11.00 -4.28
C SER A 33 -4.55 10.30 -3.02
N SER A 34 -3.85 9.19 -3.20
CA SER A 34 -3.24 8.43 -2.12
C SER A 34 -2.10 9.20 -1.44
N LEU A 35 -1.34 10.00 -2.20
CA LEU A 35 -0.32 10.88 -1.61
C LEU A 35 -0.96 11.96 -0.73
N TYR A 36 -2.08 12.54 -1.17
CA TYR A 36 -2.85 13.46 -0.34
C TYR A 36 -3.35 12.79 0.95
N LEU A 37 -3.95 11.60 0.82
CA LEU A 37 -4.49 10.87 1.98
C LEU A 37 -3.39 10.49 2.97
N VAL A 38 -2.25 9.97 2.51
CA VAL A 38 -1.17 9.60 3.43
C VAL A 38 -0.59 10.82 4.16
N LEU A 39 -0.46 11.96 3.49
CA LEU A 39 0.02 13.19 4.12
C LEU A 39 -1.01 13.78 5.10
N LYS A 40 -2.31 13.58 4.85
CA LYS A 40 -3.38 14.08 5.70
C LYS A 40 -3.62 13.20 6.93
N VAL A 41 -3.78 11.89 6.73
CA VAL A 41 -4.26 10.95 7.75
C VAL A 41 -3.23 9.86 8.12
N GLY A 42 -2.06 9.84 7.47
CA GLY A 42 -0.98 8.89 7.77
C GLY A 42 -1.18 7.47 7.24
N LEU A 43 -2.19 7.25 6.38
CA LEU A 43 -2.59 5.94 5.86
C LEU A 43 -2.91 6.03 4.37
N THR A 44 -2.67 4.95 3.64
CA THR A 44 -3.17 4.76 2.27
C THR A 44 -4.32 3.76 2.25
N VAL A 45 -5.13 3.86 1.20
CA VAL A 45 -6.30 3.03 0.97
C VAL A 45 -6.10 2.29 -0.34
N SER A 46 -6.36 0.98 -0.35
CA SER A 46 -6.21 0.17 -1.56
C SER A 46 -6.98 0.77 -2.75
N ALA A 47 -6.24 1.18 -3.78
CA ALA A 47 -6.82 1.74 -5.00
C ALA A 47 -7.34 0.66 -5.96
N SER A 48 -6.95 -0.61 -5.78
CA SER A 48 -7.30 -1.71 -6.70
C SER A 48 -8.81 -1.87 -6.88
N ILE A 49 -9.58 -1.82 -5.79
CA ILE A 49 -11.05 -1.96 -5.82
C ILE A 49 -11.72 -0.82 -6.60
N PRO A 50 -11.53 0.47 -6.26
CA PRO A 50 -12.16 1.56 -6.99
C PRO A 50 -11.69 1.64 -8.45
N VAL A 51 -10.41 1.37 -8.73
CA VAL A 51 -9.89 1.31 -10.11
C VAL A 51 -10.63 0.24 -10.91
N ALA A 52 -10.85 -0.96 -10.35
CA ALA A 52 -11.61 -2.02 -11.02
C ALA A 52 -13.06 -1.58 -11.33
N VAL A 53 -13.75 -0.94 -10.38
CA VAL A 53 -15.13 -0.44 -10.58
C VAL A 53 -15.19 0.62 -11.67
N ILE A 54 -14.29 1.61 -11.62
CA ILE A 54 -14.23 2.70 -12.60
C ILE A 54 -13.90 2.15 -13.98
N SER A 55 -12.96 1.20 -14.07
CA SER A 55 -12.61 0.50 -15.31
C SER A 55 -13.86 -0.16 -15.93
N ILE A 56 -14.61 -0.94 -15.15
CA ILE A 56 -15.82 -1.62 -15.63
C ILE A 56 -16.85 -0.60 -16.13
N ALA A 57 -17.11 0.48 -15.36
CA ALA A 57 -18.03 1.55 -15.77
C ALA A 57 -17.59 2.21 -17.07
N LEU A 58 -16.32 2.60 -17.16
CA LEU A 58 -15.75 3.31 -18.30
C LEU A 58 -15.83 2.46 -19.58
N PHE A 59 -15.39 1.19 -19.51
CA PHE A 59 -15.42 0.31 -20.67
C PHE A 59 -16.83 -0.03 -21.12
N ARG A 60 -17.76 -0.23 -20.17
CA ARG A 60 -19.18 -0.51 -20.47
C ARG A 60 -19.90 0.71 -21.05
N GLY A 61 -19.63 1.91 -20.53
CA GLY A 61 -20.13 3.17 -21.09
C GLY A 61 -19.59 3.41 -22.50
N LEU A 62 -18.27 3.26 -22.66
CA LEU A 62 -17.62 3.48 -23.95
C LEU A 62 -18.06 2.45 -25.00
N SER A 63 -18.32 1.18 -24.63
CA SER A 63 -18.86 0.18 -25.56
C SER A 63 -20.27 0.54 -26.06
N ARG A 64 -21.11 1.16 -25.22
CA ARG A 64 -22.45 1.60 -25.62
C ARG A 64 -22.39 2.78 -26.60
N ILE A 65 -21.48 3.72 -26.36
CA ILE A 65 -21.34 4.93 -27.19
C ILE A 65 -20.65 4.61 -28.52
N THR A 66 -19.53 3.87 -28.49
CA THR A 66 -18.69 3.64 -29.67
C THR A 66 -19.00 2.35 -30.42
N LYS A 67 -19.99 1.56 -29.96
CA LYS A 67 -20.30 0.20 -30.45
C LYS A 67 -19.10 -0.78 -30.47
N ARG A 68 -17.99 -0.42 -29.82
CA ARG A 68 -16.81 -1.27 -29.68
C ARG A 68 -17.07 -2.38 -28.67
N LYS A 69 -16.34 -3.50 -28.80
CA LYS A 69 -16.41 -4.60 -27.83
C LYS A 69 -16.11 -4.09 -26.41
N ASN A 70 -16.90 -4.57 -25.46
CA ASN A 70 -16.63 -4.34 -24.05
C ASN A 70 -15.30 -4.99 -23.64
N ALA A 71 -14.68 -4.47 -22.59
CA ALA A 71 -13.45 -5.04 -22.04
C ALA A 71 -13.76 -6.37 -21.35
N THR A 72 -12.88 -7.35 -21.53
CA THR A 72 -12.98 -8.63 -20.81
C THR A 72 -12.69 -8.45 -19.31
N ILE A 73 -12.99 -9.47 -18.50
CA ILE A 73 -12.61 -9.48 -17.08
C ILE A 73 -11.08 -9.36 -16.91
N LEU A 74 -10.30 -9.96 -17.82
CA LEU A 74 -8.84 -9.95 -17.78
C LEU A 74 -8.27 -8.59 -18.23
N GLU A 75 -8.89 -7.91 -19.18
CA GLU A 75 -8.54 -6.52 -19.54
C GLU A 75 -8.80 -5.56 -18.37
N ASN A 76 -9.90 -5.72 -17.62
CA ASN A 76 -10.15 -4.91 -16.42
C ASN A 76 -9.15 -5.22 -15.30
N ASN A 77 -8.67 -6.46 -15.19
CA ASN A 77 -7.62 -6.82 -14.24
C ASN A 77 -6.27 -6.16 -14.57
N ILE A 78 -5.94 -6.00 -15.86
CA ILE A 78 -4.76 -5.21 -16.28
C ILE A 78 -4.91 -3.74 -15.88
N VAL A 79 -6.09 -3.14 -16.06
CA VAL A 79 -6.35 -1.74 -15.66
C VAL A 79 -6.20 -1.57 -14.15
N GLN A 80 -6.77 -2.50 -13.37
CA GLN A 80 -6.63 -2.53 -11.92
C GLN A 80 -5.18 -2.67 -11.48
N THR A 81 -4.45 -3.62 -12.07
CA THR A 81 -3.06 -3.91 -11.70
C THR A 81 -2.11 -2.76 -12.05
N ALA A 82 -2.34 -2.05 -13.16
CA ALA A 82 -1.57 -0.85 -13.47
C ALA A 82 -2.00 0.35 -12.61
N GLY A 83 -3.30 0.50 -12.33
CA GLY A 83 -3.81 1.64 -11.54
C GLY A 83 -3.48 1.57 -10.05
N SER A 84 -3.24 0.38 -9.49
CA SER A 84 -2.81 0.21 -8.09
C SER A 84 -1.35 0.59 -7.84
N ALA A 85 -0.50 0.60 -8.88
CA ALA A 85 0.92 0.97 -8.77
C ALA A 85 1.12 2.38 -8.19
N GLY A 86 0.25 3.33 -8.56
CA GLY A 86 0.33 4.70 -8.06
C GLY A 86 0.14 4.81 -6.54
N GLU A 87 -0.78 4.03 -5.98
CA GLU A 87 -1.06 4.02 -4.53
C GLU A 87 0.12 3.49 -3.72
N SER A 88 0.73 2.39 -4.18
CA SER A 88 1.79 1.72 -3.45
C SER A 88 3.06 2.58 -3.35
N ILE A 89 3.37 3.35 -4.40
CA ILE A 89 4.46 4.33 -4.42
C ILE A 89 4.13 5.53 -3.52
N ALA A 90 2.88 6.02 -3.57
CA ALA A 90 2.45 7.19 -2.83
C ALA A 90 2.66 7.05 -1.32
N PHE A 91 2.41 5.86 -0.73
CA PHE A 91 2.68 5.63 0.69
C PHE A 91 4.14 5.90 1.02
N GLY A 92 5.07 5.23 0.32
CA GLY A 92 6.49 5.32 0.65
C GLY A 92 7.06 6.72 0.41
N VAL A 93 6.64 7.40 -0.66
CA VAL A 93 7.00 8.81 -0.92
C VAL A 93 6.46 9.71 0.19
N GLY A 94 5.18 9.56 0.54
CA GLY A 94 4.50 10.40 1.52
C GLY A 94 5.06 10.29 2.93
N VAL A 95 5.58 9.12 3.32
CA VAL A 95 6.18 8.94 4.67
C VAL A 95 7.66 9.27 4.74
N THR A 96 8.40 9.16 3.62
CA THR A 96 9.87 9.31 3.65
C THR A 96 10.37 10.66 3.14
N MET A 97 9.71 11.27 2.15
CA MET A 97 10.16 12.55 1.60
C MET A 97 10.03 13.70 2.62
N PRO A 98 8.90 13.85 3.37
CA PRO A 98 8.84 14.89 4.40
C PRO A 98 9.92 14.76 5.47
N ALA A 99 10.36 13.54 5.80
CA ALA A 99 11.44 13.32 6.76
C ALA A 99 12.78 13.90 6.28
N ILE A 100 13.10 13.76 4.99
CA ILE A 100 14.29 14.37 4.38
C ILE A 100 14.22 15.89 4.47
N MET A 101 13.04 16.47 4.20
CA MET A 101 12.80 17.92 4.28
C MET A 101 12.94 18.45 5.71
N ILE A 102 12.41 17.74 6.71
CA ILE A 102 12.51 18.11 8.13
C ILE A 102 13.96 18.13 8.60
N LEU A 103 14.82 17.29 8.03
CA LEU A 103 16.26 17.24 8.35
C LEU A 103 17.08 18.32 7.62
N GLY A 104 16.43 19.24 6.90
CA GLY A 104 17.07 20.37 6.25
C GLY A 104 17.59 20.10 4.84
N PHE A 105 17.17 19.00 4.20
CA PHE A 105 17.54 18.69 2.82
C PHE A 105 16.41 19.01 1.85
N ASP A 106 16.75 19.58 0.69
CA ASP A 106 15.76 19.92 -0.34
C ASP A 106 15.12 18.70 -1.00
N LEU A 107 13.85 18.83 -1.35
CA LEU A 107 13.09 17.85 -2.14
C LEU A 107 13.36 18.05 -3.63
N GLU A 108 14.53 17.60 -4.08
CA GLU A 108 14.83 17.54 -5.50
C GLU A 108 13.89 16.56 -6.21
N ILE A 109 13.26 17.01 -7.32
CA ILE A 109 12.42 16.16 -8.17
C ILE A 109 13.18 14.88 -8.56
N THR A 110 14.45 15.02 -8.94
CA THR A 110 15.31 13.89 -9.30
C THR A 110 15.41 12.86 -8.18
N ARG A 111 15.56 13.29 -6.91
CA ARG A 111 15.63 12.38 -5.75
C ARG A 111 14.30 11.65 -5.56
N VAL A 112 13.19 12.39 -5.55
CA VAL A 112 11.85 11.83 -5.39
C VAL A 112 11.57 10.80 -6.49
N THR A 113 11.86 11.15 -7.75
CA THR A 113 11.67 10.26 -8.90
C THR A 113 12.53 9.01 -8.81
N LEU A 114 13.82 9.14 -8.51
CA LEU A 114 14.72 7.99 -8.40
C LEU A 114 14.30 7.04 -7.27
N VAL A 115 14.04 7.57 -6.08
CA VAL A 115 13.58 6.75 -4.93
C VAL A 115 12.28 6.02 -5.26
N SER A 116 11.34 6.71 -5.91
CA SER A 116 10.05 6.14 -6.33
C SER A 116 10.22 5.02 -7.35
N VAL A 117 10.99 5.26 -8.42
CA VAL A 117 11.20 4.30 -9.50
C VAL A 117 12.00 3.10 -9.00
N LEU A 118 13.11 3.33 -8.28
CA LEU A 118 13.98 2.27 -7.79
C LEU A 118 13.26 1.39 -6.76
N GLY A 119 12.54 1.99 -5.82
CA GLY A 119 11.74 1.26 -4.84
C GLY A 119 10.59 0.51 -5.49
N GLY A 120 9.87 1.15 -6.41
CA GLY A 120 8.75 0.55 -7.12
C GLY A 120 9.19 -0.69 -7.92
N LEU A 121 10.22 -0.54 -8.75
CA LEU A 121 10.80 -1.64 -9.53
C LEU A 121 11.33 -2.77 -8.64
N LEU A 122 12.06 -2.43 -7.56
CA LEU A 122 12.58 -3.42 -6.62
C LEU A 122 11.46 -4.25 -6.00
N GLY A 123 10.38 -3.60 -5.54
CA GLY A 123 9.22 -4.27 -4.94
C GLY A 123 8.56 -5.25 -5.90
N ILE A 124 8.31 -4.83 -7.15
CA ILE A 124 7.70 -5.67 -8.18
C ILE A 124 8.60 -6.87 -8.51
N LEU A 125 9.89 -6.63 -8.77
CA LEU A 125 10.83 -7.68 -9.15
C LEU A 125 10.98 -8.74 -8.05
N MET A 126 11.06 -8.31 -6.78
CA MET A 126 11.18 -9.23 -5.64
C MET A 126 9.89 -10.00 -5.36
N MET A 127 8.72 -9.48 -5.75
CA MET A 127 7.45 -10.20 -5.59
C MET A 127 7.27 -11.35 -6.61
N ILE A 128 7.89 -11.28 -7.79
CA ILE A 128 7.78 -12.30 -8.84
C ILE A 128 8.12 -13.72 -8.35
N PRO A 129 9.29 -14.00 -7.74
CA PRO A 129 9.61 -15.34 -7.23
C PRO A 129 8.65 -15.78 -6.12
N LEU A 130 8.20 -14.84 -5.28
CA LEU A 130 7.38 -15.13 -4.10
C LEU A 130 5.94 -15.50 -4.43
N ARG A 131 5.45 -15.18 -5.64
CA ARG A 131 4.08 -15.48 -6.07
C ARG A 131 3.72 -16.95 -5.87
N ARG A 132 4.57 -17.89 -6.29
CA ARG A 132 4.24 -19.33 -6.18
C ARG A 132 4.15 -19.76 -4.72
N ALA A 133 5.12 -19.38 -3.90
CA ALA A 133 5.16 -19.73 -2.48
C ALA A 133 3.97 -19.14 -1.71
N LEU A 134 3.66 -17.86 -1.90
CA LEU A 134 2.64 -17.16 -1.09
C LEU A 134 1.22 -17.28 -1.68
N ILE A 135 1.06 -17.19 -3.00
CA ILE A 135 -0.26 -17.11 -3.62
C ILE A 135 -0.78 -18.49 -4.02
N VAL A 136 0.09 -19.35 -4.57
CA VAL A 136 -0.30 -20.66 -5.10
C VAL A 136 -0.26 -21.73 -4.00
N GLN A 137 0.87 -21.90 -3.32
CA GLN A 137 1.05 -22.95 -2.29
C GLN A 137 0.27 -22.63 -1.01
N GLN A 138 0.21 -21.38 -0.57
CA GLN A 138 -0.55 -20.97 0.62
C GLN A 138 -1.99 -20.51 0.33
N HIS A 139 -2.54 -20.89 -0.83
CA HIS A 139 -3.93 -20.59 -1.12
C HIS A 139 -4.87 -21.30 -0.14
N GLY A 140 -5.77 -20.54 0.50
CA GLY A 140 -6.69 -21.03 1.52
C GLY A 140 -6.21 -20.73 2.94
N ILE A 141 -4.90 -20.50 3.12
CA ILE A 141 -4.32 -20.00 4.37
C ILE A 141 -4.29 -18.46 4.32
N LEU A 142 -3.65 -17.90 3.28
CA LEU A 142 -3.62 -16.46 3.05
C LEU A 142 -4.88 -16.02 2.29
N LYS A 143 -5.66 -15.15 2.93
CA LYS A 143 -6.98 -14.68 2.45
C LYS A 143 -6.85 -13.62 1.37
N TYR A 144 -5.86 -12.72 1.49
CA TYR A 144 -5.67 -11.56 0.61
C TYR A 144 -6.99 -10.77 0.47
N PRO A 145 -7.45 -10.10 1.55
CA PRO A 145 -8.82 -9.61 1.64
C PRO A 145 -9.19 -8.63 0.52
N GLU A 146 -8.31 -7.68 0.20
CA GLU A 146 -8.54 -6.69 -0.86
C GLU A 146 -8.44 -7.31 -2.25
N GLY A 147 -7.45 -8.18 -2.50
CA GLY A 147 -7.34 -8.89 -3.79
C GLY A 147 -8.53 -9.81 -4.05
N THR A 148 -9.06 -10.46 -3.00
CA THR A 148 -10.27 -11.26 -3.06
C THR A 148 -11.50 -10.39 -3.30
N ALA A 149 -11.64 -9.26 -2.60
CA ALA A 149 -12.73 -8.30 -2.85
C ALA A 149 -12.69 -7.76 -4.28
N CYS A 150 -11.51 -7.43 -4.79
CA CYS A 150 -11.31 -6.98 -6.16
C CYS A 150 -11.70 -8.07 -7.18
N ALA A 151 -11.35 -9.33 -6.92
CA ALA A 151 -11.77 -10.45 -7.76
C ALA A 151 -13.30 -10.60 -7.80
N VAL A 152 -13.99 -10.39 -6.68
CA VAL A 152 -15.47 -10.39 -6.61
C VAL A 152 -16.05 -9.26 -7.46
N VAL A 153 -15.50 -8.05 -7.37
CA VAL A 153 -15.94 -6.90 -8.20
C VAL A 153 -15.74 -7.18 -9.70
N LEU A 154 -14.58 -7.72 -10.08
CA LEU A 154 -14.28 -8.06 -11.48
C LEU A 154 -15.20 -9.15 -12.01
N LYS A 155 -15.51 -10.18 -11.20
CA LYS A 155 -16.46 -11.24 -11.54
C LYS A 155 -17.89 -10.71 -11.69
N ALA A 156 -18.35 -9.86 -10.76
CA ALA A 156 -19.66 -9.20 -10.84
C ALA A 156 -19.78 -8.26 -12.05
N GLY A 157 -18.65 -7.66 -12.46
CA GLY A 157 -18.53 -6.80 -13.62
C GLY A 157 -18.29 -7.50 -14.96
N ALA A 158 -18.15 -8.83 -14.96
CA ALA A 158 -17.70 -9.60 -16.12
C ALA A 158 -18.57 -9.34 -17.37
N SER A 159 -17.89 -9.19 -18.51
CA SER A 159 -18.55 -9.07 -19.82
C SER A 159 -19.22 -10.39 -20.22
N GLU A 160 -20.22 -10.35 -21.11
CA GLU A 160 -20.88 -11.55 -21.60
C GLU A 160 -19.90 -12.53 -22.27
N GLU A 161 -18.89 -12.02 -23.00
CA GLU A 161 -17.79 -12.82 -23.55
C GLU A 161 -17.00 -13.54 -22.45
N SER A 162 -16.74 -12.86 -21.33
CA SER A 162 -16.04 -13.45 -20.18
C SER A 162 -16.89 -14.47 -19.44
N LYS A 163 -18.20 -14.25 -19.32
CA LYS A 163 -19.13 -15.20 -18.71
C LYS A 163 -19.27 -16.47 -19.55
N ALA A 164 -19.32 -16.33 -20.88
CA ALA A 164 -19.38 -17.46 -21.80
C ALA A 164 -18.10 -18.31 -21.78
N ALA A 165 -16.96 -17.70 -21.49
CA ALA A 165 -15.67 -18.38 -21.37
C ALA A 165 -15.35 -18.87 -19.94
N ALA A 166 -16.16 -18.52 -18.94
CA ALA A 166 -15.96 -18.94 -17.56
C ALA A 166 -16.34 -20.42 -17.37
N HIS A 167 -15.80 -21.07 -16.34
CA HIS A 167 -16.21 -22.43 -15.99
C HIS A 167 -17.72 -22.49 -15.67
N THR A 168 -18.42 -23.40 -16.32
CA THR A 168 -19.82 -23.76 -16.03
C THR A 168 -19.87 -24.77 -14.87
N GLY A 169 -20.08 -24.31 -13.65
CA GLY A 169 -20.18 -25.15 -12.44
C GLY A 169 -20.29 -24.33 -11.15
N GLU A 170 -20.59 -24.98 -10.01
CA GLU A 170 -20.98 -24.49 -8.64
C GLU A 170 -20.50 -23.08 -8.20
N HIS A 171 -19.34 -22.59 -8.65
CA HIS A 171 -18.90 -21.20 -8.44
C HIS A 171 -19.74 -20.14 -9.18
N GLN A 172 -20.62 -20.54 -10.09
CA GLN A 172 -21.56 -19.64 -10.75
C GLN A 172 -22.67 -19.19 -9.79
N GLU A 173 -23.02 -19.97 -8.76
CA GLU A 173 -24.07 -19.62 -7.79
C GLU A 173 -23.62 -18.49 -6.84
N LEU A 174 -22.43 -18.60 -6.23
CA LEU A 174 -21.87 -17.56 -5.35
C LEU A 174 -21.58 -16.21 -6.07
N VAL A 175 -21.31 -16.26 -7.38
CA VAL A 175 -21.05 -15.05 -8.19
C VAL A 175 -22.34 -14.46 -8.79
N SER A 176 -23.39 -15.28 -8.98
CA SER A 176 -24.70 -14.83 -9.47
C SER A 176 -25.42 -13.87 -8.51
N GLU A 177 -25.10 -13.92 -7.22
CA GLU A 177 -25.72 -13.07 -6.19
C GLU A 177 -25.11 -11.67 -6.11
N VAL A 178 -23.84 -11.49 -6.50
CA VAL A 178 -23.18 -10.18 -6.42
C VAL A 178 -23.59 -9.32 -7.61
N ARG A 179 -24.73 -8.65 -7.45
CA ARG A 179 -25.22 -7.68 -8.44
C ARG A 179 -24.21 -6.53 -8.56
N ALA A 180 -23.92 -6.11 -9.79
CA ALA A 180 -23.09 -4.93 -10.04
C ALA A 180 -23.75 -3.62 -9.55
N LYS A 181 -25.08 -3.59 -9.39
CA LYS A 181 -25.86 -2.39 -9.05
C LYS A 181 -25.48 -1.77 -7.70
N PRO A 182 -25.39 -2.51 -6.56
CA PRO A 182 -24.91 -1.97 -5.29
C PRO A 182 -23.54 -1.31 -5.34
N ILE A 183 -22.60 -1.88 -6.09
CA ILE A 183 -21.23 -1.35 -6.19
C ILE A 183 -21.24 0.04 -6.86
N PHE A 184 -21.97 0.17 -7.97
CA PHE A 184 -22.11 1.45 -8.66
C PHE A 184 -22.96 2.46 -7.86
N ALA A 185 -23.99 2.00 -7.16
CA ALA A 185 -24.79 2.84 -6.29
C ALA A 185 -23.95 3.41 -5.14
N GLY A 186 -23.13 2.58 -4.50
CA GLY A 186 -22.20 3.00 -3.44
C GLY A 186 -21.21 4.07 -3.91
N LEU A 187 -20.61 3.87 -5.10
CA LEU A 187 -19.72 4.87 -5.70
C LEU A 187 -20.45 6.19 -5.99
N GLY A 188 -21.67 6.14 -6.54
CA GLY A 188 -22.48 7.31 -6.82
C GLY A 188 -22.90 8.08 -5.55
N ILE A 189 -23.34 7.37 -4.52
CA ILE A 189 -23.70 7.96 -3.22
C ILE A 189 -22.47 8.61 -2.58
N GLY A 190 -21.32 7.92 -2.57
CA GLY A 190 -20.07 8.47 -2.04
C GLY A 190 -19.61 9.73 -2.78
N PHE A 191 -19.74 9.75 -4.11
CA PHE A 191 -19.43 10.92 -4.92
C PHE A 191 -20.35 12.10 -4.60
N ILE A 192 -21.67 11.88 -4.57
CA ILE A 192 -22.64 12.93 -4.23
C ILE A 192 -22.39 13.46 -2.82
N TYR A 193 -22.14 12.57 -1.86
CA TYR A 193 -21.80 12.94 -0.48
C TYR A 193 -20.57 13.86 -0.44
N MET A 194 -19.49 13.50 -1.12
CA MET A 194 -18.26 14.31 -1.17
C MET A 194 -18.48 15.65 -1.86
N VAL A 195 -19.26 15.70 -2.94
CA VAL A 195 -19.60 16.96 -3.62
C VAL A 195 -20.39 17.88 -2.71
N ILE A 196 -21.40 17.38 -2.00
CA ILE A 196 -22.20 18.19 -1.08
C ILE A 196 -21.34 18.69 0.09
N MET A 197 -20.52 17.81 0.67
CA MET A 197 -19.65 18.12 1.80
C MET A 197 -18.53 19.10 1.44
N GLN A 198 -17.75 18.82 0.40
CA GLN A 198 -16.55 19.61 0.08
C GLN A 198 -16.81 20.76 -0.89
N ALA A 199 -17.59 20.54 -1.95
CA ALA A 199 -17.82 21.56 -2.97
C ALA A 199 -18.95 22.51 -2.59
N LEU A 200 -20.06 21.99 -2.05
CA LEU A 200 -21.22 22.79 -1.64
C LEU A 200 -21.15 23.24 -0.17
N LYS A 201 -20.16 22.76 0.59
CA LYS A 201 -19.96 23.07 2.02
C LYS A 201 -21.23 22.85 2.86
N GLY A 202 -22.02 21.82 2.54
CA GLY A 202 -23.30 21.54 3.18
C GLY A 202 -23.20 21.23 4.68
N TRP A 203 -22.06 20.70 5.13
CA TRP A 203 -21.72 20.51 6.54
C TRP A 203 -20.21 20.60 6.75
N LYS A 204 -19.78 20.73 8.01
CA LYS A 204 -18.36 20.72 8.38
C LYS A 204 -17.75 19.36 8.07
N ASP A 205 -16.55 19.37 7.52
CA ASP A 205 -15.80 18.17 7.19
C ASP A 205 -15.30 17.42 8.42
N VAL A 206 -14.88 18.19 9.43
CA VAL A 206 -14.46 17.72 10.74
C VAL A 206 -15.27 18.47 11.81
N PRO A 207 -16.51 18.05 12.13
CA PRO A 207 -17.19 18.55 13.31
C PRO A 207 -16.37 18.26 14.55
N GLU A 208 -16.13 19.30 15.35
CA GLU A 208 -15.40 19.23 16.61
C GLU A 208 -16.27 19.76 17.75
N LYS A 209 -16.19 19.09 18.89
CA LYS A 209 -16.70 19.55 20.17
C LYS A 209 -15.60 19.49 21.23
N ILE A 210 -15.23 20.65 21.74
CA ILE A 210 -14.30 20.80 22.87
C ILE A 210 -15.13 20.82 24.16
N PHE A 211 -14.70 20.05 25.16
CA PHE A 211 -15.37 19.99 26.45
C PHE A 211 -14.86 21.06 27.42
N GLY A 212 -15.77 21.50 28.30
CA GLY A 212 -15.46 22.35 29.45
C GLY A 212 -15.11 21.54 30.70
N ALA A 213 -15.05 22.20 31.85
CA ALA A 213 -14.83 21.53 33.14
C ALA A 213 -15.89 20.41 33.37
N PRO A 214 -15.50 19.25 33.94
CA PRO A 214 -14.19 18.88 34.47
C PRO A 214 -13.16 18.38 33.44
N PHE A 215 -13.55 18.16 32.17
CA PHE A 215 -12.68 17.65 31.11
C PHE A 215 -12.12 18.77 30.24
N LYS A 216 -11.47 19.77 30.88
CA LYS A 216 -10.88 20.91 30.15
C LYS A 216 -9.89 20.40 29.09
N ALA A 217 -9.98 20.99 27.90
CA ALA A 217 -9.18 20.64 26.72
C ALA A 217 -9.39 19.21 26.17
N ALA A 218 -10.32 18.41 26.70
CA ALA A 218 -10.77 17.22 25.97
C ALA A 218 -11.54 17.67 24.73
N SER A 219 -11.37 16.96 23.60
CA SER A 219 -12.20 17.19 22.43
C SER A 219 -12.57 15.89 21.73
N ILE A 220 -13.74 15.91 21.09
CA ILE A 220 -14.12 14.88 20.12
C ILE A 220 -14.25 15.58 18.78
N SER A 221 -13.49 15.09 17.82
CA SER A 221 -13.65 15.42 16.41
C SER A 221 -13.86 14.14 15.63
N ALA A 222 -14.65 14.22 14.57
CA ALA A 222 -14.88 13.10 13.67
C ALA A 222 -14.72 13.56 12.23
N GLU A 223 -13.74 13.02 11.52
CA GLU A 223 -13.63 13.26 10.08
C GLU A 223 -14.62 12.35 9.35
N ILE A 224 -15.72 12.95 8.86
CA ILE A 224 -16.83 12.19 8.26
C ILE A 224 -16.56 11.94 6.77
N SER A 225 -15.52 11.16 6.48
CA SER A 225 -15.13 10.82 5.11
C SER A 225 -15.68 9.45 4.71
N PRO A 226 -16.42 9.33 3.57
CA PRO A 226 -16.82 8.04 3.03
C PRO A 226 -15.64 7.11 2.74
N ALA A 227 -14.48 7.68 2.41
CA ALA A 227 -13.26 6.92 2.19
C ALA A 227 -12.78 6.24 3.49
N LEU A 228 -12.72 6.99 4.60
CA LEU A 228 -12.34 6.44 5.91
C LEU A 228 -13.35 5.41 6.42
N LEU A 229 -14.65 5.63 6.17
CA LEU A 229 -15.69 4.65 6.48
C LEU A 229 -15.49 3.35 5.69
N GLY A 230 -15.20 3.46 4.39
CA GLY A 230 -14.91 2.31 3.53
C GLY A 230 -13.67 1.54 3.96
N VAL A 231 -12.59 2.25 4.30
CA VAL A 231 -11.37 1.66 4.87
C VAL A 231 -11.69 0.89 6.15
N GLY A 232 -12.39 1.53 7.09
CA GLY A 232 -12.79 0.92 8.36
C GLY A 232 -13.61 -0.36 8.17
N TYR A 233 -14.47 -0.39 7.15
CA TYR A 233 -15.26 -1.59 6.81
C TYR A 233 -14.38 -2.72 6.24
N ILE A 234 -13.39 -2.40 5.39
CA ILE A 234 -12.49 -3.39 4.77
C ILE A 234 -11.54 -4.00 5.82
N ILE A 235 -10.95 -3.19 6.69
CA ILE A 235 -9.99 -3.64 7.71
C ILE A 235 -10.69 -4.31 8.90
N GLY A 236 -11.99 -4.03 9.08
CA GLY A 236 -12.85 -4.65 10.08
C GLY A 236 -12.83 -3.98 11.46
N PRO A 237 -13.80 -4.34 12.32
CA PRO A 237 -14.04 -3.67 13.60
C PRO A 237 -12.89 -3.84 14.61
N GLN A 238 -12.09 -4.90 14.49
CA GLN A 238 -10.96 -5.15 15.39
C GLN A 238 -9.87 -4.09 15.19
N ILE A 239 -9.40 -3.90 13.94
CA ILE A 239 -8.35 -2.92 13.63
C ILE A 239 -8.90 -1.50 13.84
N ALA A 240 -10.13 -1.24 13.38
CA ALA A 240 -10.78 0.06 13.55
C ALA A 240 -10.96 0.45 15.03
N SER A 241 -11.31 -0.51 15.90
CA SER A 241 -11.48 -0.23 17.34
C SER A 241 -10.14 0.05 18.04
N VAL A 242 -9.06 -0.63 17.66
CA VAL A 242 -7.70 -0.34 18.18
C VAL A 242 -7.26 1.07 17.77
N MET A 243 -7.49 1.47 16.52
CA MET A 243 -7.20 2.84 16.07
C MET A 243 -8.03 3.89 16.81
N CYS A 244 -9.32 3.63 16.99
CA CYS A 244 -10.22 4.49 17.76
C CYS A 244 -9.77 4.62 19.22
N ALA A 245 -9.35 3.52 19.85
CA ALA A 245 -8.80 3.52 21.20
C ALA A 245 -7.57 4.41 21.34
N GLY A 246 -6.70 4.47 20.31
CA GLY A 246 -5.59 5.42 20.26
C GLY A 246 -6.04 6.89 20.25
N GLY A 247 -7.08 7.19 19.46
CA GLY A 247 -7.70 8.53 19.44
C GLY A 247 -8.34 8.91 20.78
N VAL A 248 -9.06 7.99 21.41
CA VAL A 248 -9.65 8.16 22.75
C VAL A 248 -8.55 8.40 23.79
N LEU A 249 -7.49 7.59 23.78
CA LEU A 249 -6.35 7.76 24.69
C LEU A 249 -5.70 9.13 24.50
N ALA A 250 -5.48 9.57 23.27
CA ALA A 250 -4.89 10.88 23.00
C ALA A 250 -5.79 12.02 23.47
N TYR A 251 -7.03 12.10 22.97
CA TYR A 251 -7.88 13.28 23.10
C TYR A 251 -8.74 13.32 24.36
N LEU A 252 -9.06 12.18 24.96
CA LEU A 252 -9.90 12.11 26.16
C LEU A 252 -9.12 11.78 27.43
N VAL A 253 -7.87 11.32 27.32
CA VAL A 253 -7.04 10.95 28.47
C VAL A 253 -5.77 11.79 28.56
N LEU A 254 -4.89 11.71 27.56
CA LEU A 254 -3.58 12.38 27.61
C LEU A 254 -3.70 13.91 27.58
N ILE A 255 -4.44 14.48 26.63
CA ILE A 255 -4.61 15.94 26.53
C ILE A 255 -5.23 16.53 27.81
N PRO A 256 -6.36 16.00 28.34
CA PRO A 256 -6.95 16.52 29.56
C PRO A 256 -6.05 16.32 30.78
N ALA A 257 -5.32 15.21 30.87
CA ALA A 257 -4.36 14.98 31.95
C ALA A 257 -3.24 16.02 31.92
N ILE A 258 -2.63 16.27 30.76
CA ILE A 258 -1.59 17.30 30.60
C ILE A 258 -2.15 18.67 30.97
N LYS A 259 -3.36 19.01 30.51
CA LYS A 259 -4.03 20.27 30.86
C LYS A 259 -4.23 20.38 32.36
N PHE A 260 -4.78 19.35 32.99
CA PHE A 260 -5.12 19.34 34.42
C PHE A 260 -3.88 19.48 35.32
N PHE A 261 -2.82 18.71 35.06
CA PHE A 261 -1.59 18.79 35.84
C PHE A 261 -0.75 20.03 35.52
N GLY A 262 -0.83 20.54 34.28
CA GLY A 262 -0.05 21.69 33.83
C GLY A 262 -0.72 23.05 34.07
N GLU A 263 -2.02 23.12 34.40
CA GLU A 263 -2.75 24.39 34.55
C GLU A 263 -2.16 25.28 35.67
N GLY A 264 -1.55 24.68 36.69
CA GLY A 264 -0.87 25.40 37.78
C GLY A 264 0.53 25.91 37.46
N MET A 265 1.10 25.59 36.29
CA MET A 265 2.43 26.02 35.90
C MET A 265 2.39 27.41 35.24
N THR A 266 3.20 28.34 35.75
CA THR A 266 3.27 29.73 35.25
C THR A 266 4.24 29.90 34.08
N GLY A 267 5.15 28.94 33.85
CA GLY A 267 6.11 28.95 32.76
C GLY A 267 5.72 28.03 31.60
N ALA A 268 6.25 28.31 30.41
CA ALA A 268 6.18 27.37 29.29
C ALA A 268 7.04 26.13 29.59
N LEU A 269 6.47 24.94 29.37
CA LEU A 269 7.19 23.68 29.48
C LEU A 269 7.66 23.26 28.09
N PRO A 270 8.97 23.14 27.82
CA PRO A 270 9.45 22.68 26.52
C PRO A 270 8.89 21.29 26.16
N PRO A 271 8.56 21.04 24.88
CA PRO A 271 8.80 21.89 23.71
C PRO A 271 7.70 22.94 23.46
N GLY A 272 6.68 23.05 24.34
CA GLY A 272 5.69 24.10 24.27
C GLY A 272 6.30 25.50 24.49
N THR A 273 5.72 26.51 23.83
CA THR A 273 6.23 27.89 23.86
C THR A 273 5.40 28.83 24.73
N ILE A 274 4.20 28.40 25.14
CA ILE A 274 3.30 29.15 26.02
C ILE A 274 2.93 28.32 27.27
N PRO A 275 2.41 28.93 28.34
CA PRO A 275 1.94 28.19 29.51
C PRO A 275 0.83 27.19 29.15
N ILE A 276 0.82 26.02 29.80
CA ILE A 276 -0.17 24.96 29.53
C ILE A 276 -1.60 25.44 29.85
N SER A 277 -1.77 26.37 30.79
CA SER A 277 -3.05 27.02 31.11
C SER A 277 -3.68 27.77 29.91
N GLU A 278 -2.87 28.26 28.98
CA GLU A 278 -3.33 29.00 27.78
C GLU A 278 -3.48 28.10 26.55
N MET A 279 -2.90 26.89 26.57
CA MET A 279 -2.96 25.96 25.45
C MET A 279 -4.36 25.36 25.23
N GLY A 280 -4.81 25.34 23.98
CA GLY A 280 -5.96 24.55 23.54
C GLY A 280 -5.62 23.07 23.32
N PRO A 281 -6.62 22.23 23.01
CA PRO A 281 -6.40 20.81 22.71
C PRO A 281 -5.38 20.59 21.59
N GLY A 282 -5.46 21.39 20.53
CA GLY A 282 -4.55 21.32 19.38
C GLY A 282 -3.10 21.64 19.74
N ASP A 283 -2.89 22.63 20.60
CA ASP A 283 -1.55 23.05 21.04
C ASP A 283 -0.90 21.97 21.91
N ILE A 284 -1.64 21.40 22.87
CA ILE A 284 -1.16 20.29 23.71
C ILE A 284 -0.87 19.06 22.84
N ARG A 285 -1.74 18.77 21.86
CA ARG A 285 -1.54 17.67 20.92
C ARG A 285 -0.27 17.85 20.11
N GLY A 286 -0.02 19.06 19.58
CA GLY A 286 1.16 19.36 18.78
C GLY A 286 2.45 19.39 19.59
N ALA A 287 2.42 19.98 20.79
CA ALA A 287 3.61 20.16 21.62
C ALA A 287 4.01 18.89 22.39
N TYR A 288 3.07 18.05 22.84
CA TYR A 288 3.40 16.92 23.72
C TYR A 288 2.95 15.58 23.17
N VAL A 289 1.66 15.46 22.83
CA VAL A 289 1.08 14.15 22.43
C VAL A 289 1.69 13.64 21.13
N LEU A 290 2.05 14.53 20.20
CA LEU A 290 2.77 14.18 18.97
C LEU A 290 4.07 13.42 19.26
N TYR A 291 4.88 13.87 20.23
CA TYR A 291 6.14 13.22 20.58
C TYR A 291 5.93 11.92 21.36
N ILE A 292 4.91 11.86 22.22
CA ILE A 292 4.51 10.60 22.88
C ILE A 292 4.10 9.58 21.82
N GLY A 293 3.29 9.99 20.84
CA GLY A 293 2.89 9.18 19.70
C GLY A 293 4.10 8.74 18.85
N ALA A 294 5.04 9.64 18.55
CA ALA A 294 6.27 9.31 17.84
C ALA A 294 7.10 8.27 18.59
N GLY A 295 7.22 8.38 19.91
CA GLY A 295 7.87 7.38 20.76
C GLY A 295 7.14 6.03 20.75
N ALA A 296 5.81 6.03 20.79
CA ALA A 296 5.01 4.81 20.68
C ALA A 296 5.18 4.14 19.31
N VAL A 297 5.25 4.92 18.22
CA VAL A 297 5.54 4.41 16.86
C VAL A 297 6.95 3.83 16.78
N ALA A 298 7.95 4.50 17.37
CA ALA A 298 9.32 3.99 17.41
C ALA A 298 9.41 2.67 18.20
N ALA A 299 8.81 2.60 19.39
CA ALA A 299 8.72 1.37 20.18
C ALA A 299 7.97 0.26 19.42
N GLY A 300 6.84 0.60 18.80
CA GLY A 300 6.08 -0.33 17.96
C GLY A 300 6.89 -0.86 16.79
N GLY A 301 7.70 -0.01 16.13
CA GLY A 301 8.63 -0.41 15.07
C GLY A 301 9.70 -1.38 15.55
N ILE A 302 10.31 -1.12 16.71
CA ILE A 302 11.31 -2.01 17.33
C ILE A 302 10.67 -3.36 17.72
N ILE A 303 9.52 -3.34 18.39
CA ILE A 303 8.79 -4.56 18.78
C ILE A 303 8.38 -5.36 17.53
N SER A 304 7.89 -4.66 16.50
CA SER A 304 7.51 -5.27 15.21
C SER A 304 8.71 -5.94 14.54
N LEU A 305 9.88 -5.32 14.57
CA LEU A 305 11.12 -5.93 14.09
C LEU A 305 11.43 -7.24 14.82
N PHE A 306 11.45 -7.23 16.16
CA PHE A 306 11.72 -8.44 16.95
C PHE A 306 10.70 -9.54 16.70
N ARG A 307 9.40 -9.19 16.62
CA ARG A 307 8.33 -10.15 16.31
C ARG A 307 8.39 -10.67 14.87
N SER A 308 8.93 -9.89 13.95
CA SER A 308 9.08 -10.28 12.54
C SER A 308 10.32 -11.12 12.30
N LEU A 309 11.32 -11.14 13.19
CA LEU A 309 12.56 -11.92 13.04
C LEU A 309 12.33 -13.40 12.69
N PRO A 310 11.40 -14.14 13.34
CA PRO A 310 11.13 -15.53 12.96
C PRO A 310 10.60 -15.62 11.52
N THR A 311 9.65 -14.77 11.14
CA THR A 311 9.08 -14.75 9.78
C THR A 311 10.14 -14.38 8.74
N ILE A 312 10.99 -13.40 9.06
CA ILE A 312 12.17 -13.00 8.29
C ILE A 312 13.10 -14.19 8.06
N TRP A 313 13.44 -14.92 9.12
CA TRP A 313 14.34 -16.07 9.06
C TRP A 313 13.78 -17.22 8.21
N HIS A 314 12.51 -17.59 8.43
CA HIS A 314 11.85 -18.63 7.64
C HIS A 314 11.66 -18.20 6.18
N GLY A 315 11.35 -16.92 5.92
CA GLY A 315 11.21 -16.37 4.58
C GLY A 315 12.53 -16.38 3.80
N LEU A 316 13.65 -16.04 4.46
CA LEU A 316 15.00 -16.16 3.88
C LEU A 316 15.34 -17.62 3.52
N LEU A 317 15.09 -18.56 4.44
CA LEU A 317 15.33 -19.99 4.22
C LEU A 317 14.48 -20.54 3.08
N ALA A 318 13.19 -20.20 3.03
CA ALA A 318 12.28 -20.62 1.98
C ALA A 318 12.67 -20.01 0.62
N GLY A 319 13.00 -18.71 0.58
CA GLY A 319 13.42 -18.04 -0.65
C GLY A 319 14.73 -18.62 -1.23
N LEU A 320 15.70 -18.95 -0.37
CA LEU A 320 16.94 -19.61 -0.77
C LEU A 320 16.70 -21.06 -1.24
N ALA A 321 15.76 -21.78 -0.62
CA ALA A 321 15.38 -23.13 -1.05
C ALA A 321 14.69 -23.11 -2.42
N ASP A 322 13.77 -22.18 -2.66
CA ASP A 322 13.06 -22.04 -3.93
C ASP A 322 14.00 -21.66 -5.10
N LEU A 323 15.03 -20.85 -4.83
CA LEU A 323 16.07 -20.55 -5.84
C LEU A 323 16.91 -21.78 -6.22
N ARG A 324 17.06 -22.76 -5.33
CA ARG A 324 17.78 -24.02 -5.59
C ARG A 324 16.92 -25.06 -6.33
N VAL A 325 15.60 -25.03 -6.18
CA VAL A 325 14.68 -26.04 -6.77
C VAL A 325 14.24 -25.67 -8.20
N GLY A 326 14.64 -24.51 -8.73
CA GLY A 326 14.28 -24.02 -10.07
C GLY A 326 14.78 -24.82 -11.28
N GLN A 327 15.40 -25.99 -11.11
CA GLN A 327 15.78 -26.91 -12.18
C GLN A 327 14.84 -28.12 -12.24
N GLY A 328 13.63 -27.90 -12.79
CA GLY A 328 12.63 -28.93 -13.05
C GLY A 328 11.97 -28.74 -14.42
N THR A 329 11.72 -29.86 -15.09
CA THR A 329 11.43 -30.09 -16.52
C THR A 329 10.43 -29.16 -17.22
N ILE A 330 10.66 -28.97 -18.52
CA ILE A 330 9.83 -28.22 -19.48
C ILE A 330 8.56 -29.03 -19.78
N GLU A 331 7.59 -29.02 -18.86
CA GLU A 331 6.19 -29.29 -19.22
C GLU A 331 5.54 -28.02 -19.74
N SER A 332 4.60 -28.17 -20.68
CA SER A 332 3.78 -27.08 -21.24
C SER A 332 3.11 -26.28 -20.12
N LYS A 333 3.73 -25.19 -19.65
CA LYS A 333 3.22 -24.37 -18.55
C LYS A 333 1.88 -23.77 -18.90
N LEU A 334 0.86 -24.07 -18.10
CA LEU A 334 -0.47 -23.47 -18.16
C LEU A 334 -0.36 -21.94 -18.20
N ARG A 335 -1.24 -21.28 -18.96
CA ARG A 335 -1.31 -19.81 -19.08
C ARG A 335 -1.30 -19.10 -17.71
N THR A 336 -2.05 -19.64 -16.76
CA THR A 336 -2.20 -19.10 -15.40
C THR A 336 -0.99 -19.34 -14.48
N ASP A 337 0.05 -20.04 -14.95
CA ASP A 337 1.28 -20.32 -14.21
C ASP A 337 2.56 -19.83 -14.94
N GLN A 338 2.38 -18.93 -15.92
CA GLN A 338 3.46 -18.27 -16.63
C GLN A 338 3.83 -16.93 -15.99
N ASP A 339 4.88 -16.94 -15.18
CA ASP A 339 5.53 -15.74 -14.63
C ASP A 339 6.60 -15.17 -15.59
N LEU A 340 7.03 -13.93 -15.37
CA LEU A 340 8.25 -13.40 -15.97
C LEU A 340 9.44 -14.32 -15.64
N SER A 341 10.29 -14.56 -16.63
CA SER A 341 11.41 -15.49 -16.43
C SER A 341 12.38 -14.96 -15.40
N MET A 342 12.96 -15.83 -14.58
CA MET A 342 13.93 -15.46 -13.55
C MET A 342 15.15 -14.69 -14.09
N LYS A 343 15.52 -14.91 -15.36
CA LYS A 343 16.60 -14.16 -16.03
C LYS A 343 16.30 -12.66 -16.09
N TRP A 344 15.06 -12.28 -16.39
CA TRP A 344 14.62 -10.87 -16.38
C TRP A 344 14.58 -10.29 -14.97
N VAL A 345 14.19 -11.10 -13.98
CA VAL A 345 14.15 -10.68 -12.57
C VAL A 345 15.56 -10.39 -12.06
N ILE A 346 16.47 -11.36 -12.19
CA ILE A 346 17.87 -11.22 -11.76
C ILE A 346 18.56 -10.09 -12.54
N GLY A 347 18.38 -10.03 -13.86
CA GLY A 347 18.92 -8.95 -14.69
C GLY A 347 18.40 -7.57 -14.27
N GLY A 348 17.11 -7.46 -13.95
CA GLY A 348 16.50 -6.24 -13.43
C GLY A 348 17.06 -5.81 -12.08
N ILE A 349 17.27 -6.76 -11.15
CA ILE A 349 17.88 -6.48 -9.84
C ILE A 349 19.33 -5.99 -10.00
N ILE A 350 20.12 -6.64 -10.87
CA ILE A 350 21.49 -6.22 -11.16
C ILE A 350 21.50 -4.80 -11.76
N LEU A 351 20.60 -4.54 -12.72
CA LEU A 351 20.46 -3.21 -13.31
C LEU A 351 20.08 -2.17 -12.25
N LEU A 352 19.14 -2.49 -11.34
CA LEU A 352 18.77 -1.59 -10.23
C LEU A 352 19.96 -1.28 -9.33
N VAL A 353 20.78 -2.28 -8.97
CA VAL A 353 22.01 -2.06 -8.18
C VAL A 353 22.94 -1.07 -8.89
N VAL A 354 23.16 -1.25 -10.20
CA VAL A 354 23.99 -0.34 -10.99
C VAL A 354 23.38 1.07 -11.01
N LEU A 355 22.08 1.21 -11.25
CA LEU A 355 21.40 2.52 -11.27
C LEU A 355 21.45 3.21 -9.91
N ILE A 356 21.29 2.47 -8.81
CA ILE A 356 21.41 2.96 -7.44
C ILE A 356 22.83 3.51 -7.21
N MET A 357 23.87 2.80 -7.66
CA MET A 357 25.27 3.24 -7.51
C MET A 357 25.60 4.47 -8.36
N LEU A 358 24.96 4.63 -9.52
CA LEU A 358 25.17 5.78 -10.41
C LEU A 358 24.35 7.02 -9.98
N ALA A 359 23.37 6.85 -9.09
CA ALA A 359 22.49 7.91 -8.62
C ALA A 359 23.20 8.85 -7.63
N ARG A 360 23.96 9.83 -8.16
CA ARG A 360 24.70 10.82 -7.34
C ARG A 360 23.82 11.62 -6.38
N SER A 361 22.56 11.90 -6.73
CA SER A 361 21.62 12.65 -5.88
C SER A 361 21.22 11.92 -4.60
N LEU A 362 21.46 10.61 -4.53
CA LEU A 362 21.23 9.78 -3.35
C LEU A 362 22.48 9.60 -2.48
N GLN A 363 23.64 10.14 -2.92
CA GLN A 363 24.94 9.96 -2.26
C GLN A 363 25.19 8.49 -1.89
N MET A 364 24.90 7.59 -2.83
CA MET A 364 24.80 6.16 -2.55
C MET A 364 26.11 5.42 -2.88
N ASN A 365 26.57 4.60 -1.93
CA ASN A 365 27.74 3.75 -2.08
C ASN A 365 27.33 2.29 -2.36
N PHE A 366 28.30 1.45 -2.77
CA PHE A 366 28.07 0.00 -2.97
C PHE A 366 27.38 -0.66 -1.77
N LEU A 367 27.82 -0.31 -0.55
CA LEU A 367 27.19 -0.80 0.68
C LEU A 367 25.69 -0.45 0.76
N GLY A 368 25.32 0.80 0.44
CA GLY A 368 23.92 1.23 0.43
C GLY A 368 23.08 0.45 -0.59
N ALA A 369 23.63 0.17 -1.77
CA ALA A 369 22.96 -0.65 -2.78
C ALA A 369 22.74 -2.11 -2.31
N VAL A 370 23.74 -2.70 -1.63
CA VAL A 370 23.62 -4.03 -1.02
C VAL A 370 22.55 -4.04 0.07
N LEU A 371 22.52 -3.03 0.94
CA LEU A 371 21.51 -2.91 2.00
C LEU A 371 20.10 -2.76 1.42
N ILE A 372 19.93 -1.99 0.34
CA ILE A 372 18.65 -1.84 -0.36
C ILE A 372 18.16 -3.19 -0.89
N VAL A 373 19.02 -3.97 -1.55
CA VAL A 373 18.62 -5.28 -2.08
C VAL A 373 18.31 -6.25 -0.95
N LEU A 374 19.16 -6.29 0.08
CA LEU A 374 19.01 -7.18 1.23
C LEU A 374 17.72 -6.89 2.01
N PHE A 375 17.54 -5.66 2.47
CA PHE A 375 16.36 -5.26 3.22
C PHE A 375 15.12 -5.16 2.33
N GLY A 376 15.27 -4.80 1.06
CA GLY A 376 14.19 -4.82 0.07
C GLY A 376 13.61 -6.23 -0.12
N PHE A 377 14.46 -7.23 -0.37
CA PHE A 377 14.01 -8.62 -0.46
C PHE A 377 13.32 -9.08 0.82
N LEU A 378 13.93 -8.76 1.96
CA LEU A 378 13.42 -9.13 3.27
C LEU A 378 12.03 -8.57 3.55
N PHE A 379 11.87 -7.25 3.43
CA PHE A 379 10.64 -6.58 3.78
C PHE A 379 9.57 -6.69 2.70
N VAL A 380 9.91 -6.92 1.42
CA VAL A 380 8.94 -7.36 0.41
C VAL A 380 8.34 -8.70 0.83
N THR A 381 9.17 -9.67 1.24
CA THR A 381 8.68 -11.00 1.67
C THR A 381 7.74 -10.91 2.87
N VAL A 382 8.13 -10.14 3.90
CA VAL A 382 7.29 -9.93 5.09
C VAL A 382 6.00 -9.21 4.73
N SER A 383 6.10 -8.11 3.97
CA SER A 383 4.97 -7.30 3.51
C SER A 383 3.95 -8.13 2.74
N SER A 384 4.38 -8.89 1.72
CA SER A 384 3.50 -9.70 0.87
C SER A 384 2.78 -10.82 1.62
N ARG A 385 3.37 -11.32 2.72
CA ARG A 385 2.71 -12.29 3.61
C ARG A 385 1.67 -11.60 4.50
N LEU A 386 2.05 -10.52 5.19
CA LEU A 386 1.16 -9.77 6.08
C LEU A 386 -0.04 -9.22 5.32
N THR A 387 0.18 -8.67 4.13
CA THR A 387 -0.91 -8.25 3.24
C THR A 387 -1.85 -9.40 2.85
N GLY A 388 -1.34 -10.63 2.76
CA GLY A 388 -2.15 -11.83 2.60
C GLY A 388 -3.04 -12.17 3.81
N GLU A 389 -2.68 -11.73 5.00
CA GLU A 389 -3.44 -11.96 6.24
C GLU A 389 -4.44 -10.82 6.51
N ILE A 390 -3.96 -9.57 6.44
CA ILE A 390 -4.68 -8.38 6.94
C ILE A 390 -4.95 -7.28 5.91
N GLY A 391 -4.45 -7.40 4.67
CA GLY A 391 -4.60 -6.36 3.64
C GLY A 391 -3.41 -5.41 3.52
N SER A 392 -3.31 -4.67 2.42
CA SER A 392 -2.27 -3.66 2.17
C SER A 392 -2.56 -2.40 2.98
N SER A 393 -3.84 -2.02 3.13
CA SER A 393 -4.25 -0.82 3.87
C SER A 393 -3.95 -0.89 5.37
N SER A 394 -3.72 -2.09 5.92
CA SER A 394 -3.36 -2.32 7.33
C SER A 394 -1.97 -2.92 7.51
N ASN A 395 -1.18 -3.00 6.45
CA ASN A 395 0.16 -3.53 6.51
C ASN A 395 1.08 -2.58 7.31
N PRO A 396 1.84 -3.04 8.33
CA PRO A 396 2.67 -2.17 9.18
C PRO A 396 3.96 -1.72 8.48
N ILE A 397 3.84 -1.07 7.32
CA ILE A 397 4.98 -0.62 6.50
C ILE A 397 5.83 0.40 7.26
N SER A 398 5.21 1.28 8.04
CA SER A 398 5.94 2.24 8.89
C SER A 398 6.92 1.55 9.85
N GLY A 399 6.53 0.43 10.47
CA GLY A 399 7.42 -0.37 11.33
C GLY A 399 8.57 -0.99 10.56
N MET A 400 8.32 -1.50 9.35
CA MET A 400 9.35 -2.06 8.46
C MET A 400 10.35 -0.98 8.00
N THR A 401 9.89 0.24 7.75
CA THR A 401 10.74 1.39 7.40
C THR A 401 11.63 1.80 8.57
N VAL A 402 11.06 1.91 9.77
CA VAL A 402 11.83 2.21 10.99
C VAL A 402 12.89 1.14 11.23
N ALA A 403 12.54 -0.15 11.10
CA ALA A 403 13.48 -1.24 11.23
C ALA A 403 14.63 -1.15 10.21
N THR A 404 14.31 -0.86 8.94
CA THR A 404 15.32 -0.65 7.89
C THR A 404 16.27 0.50 8.23
N LEU A 405 15.72 1.64 8.65
CA LEU A 405 16.51 2.81 9.03
C LEU A 405 17.41 2.51 10.22
N LEU A 406 16.88 1.90 11.28
CA LEU A 406 17.66 1.56 12.48
C LEU A 406 18.81 0.59 12.17
N LEU A 407 18.53 -0.48 11.40
CA LEU A 407 19.57 -1.44 11.00
C LEU A 407 20.62 -0.79 10.10
N THR A 408 20.19 0.05 9.15
CA THR A 408 21.11 0.79 8.26
C THR A 408 21.99 1.74 9.06
N CYS A 409 21.41 2.55 9.95
CA CYS A 409 22.15 3.47 10.80
C CYS A 409 23.09 2.74 11.76
N LEU A 410 22.71 1.58 12.31
CA LEU A 410 23.58 0.77 13.17
C LEU A 410 24.80 0.25 12.40
N ILE A 411 24.61 -0.23 11.17
CA ILE A 411 25.71 -0.65 10.30
C ILE A 411 26.62 0.54 10.00
N PHE A 412 26.06 1.71 9.67
CA PHE A 412 26.82 2.94 9.42
C PHE A 412 27.61 3.39 10.65
N LEU A 413 27.03 3.29 11.85
CA LEU A 413 27.72 3.59 13.10
C LEU A 413 28.93 2.67 13.32
N ILE A 414 28.76 1.36 13.11
CA ILE A 414 29.83 0.36 13.29
C ILE A 414 31.03 0.64 12.37
N ILE A 415 30.79 1.14 11.16
CA ILE A 415 31.84 1.48 10.18
C ILE A 415 32.32 2.94 10.27
N GLY A 416 31.82 3.71 11.24
CA GLY A 416 32.23 5.11 11.46
C GLY A 416 31.60 6.14 10.52
N TRP A 417 30.52 5.81 9.80
CA TRP A 417 29.82 6.69 8.87
C TRP A 417 28.77 7.56 9.60
N THR A 418 29.24 8.53 10.38
CA THR A 418 28.39 9.38 11.23
C THR A 418 28.24 10.82 10.73
N GLY A 419 28.88 11.17 9.61
CA GLY A 419 28.79 12.50 9.00
C GLY A 419 27.42 12.82 8.37
N PRO A 420 27.08 14.11 8.19
CA PRO A 420 25.77 14.54 7.66
C PRO A 420 25.41 13.99 6.27
N VAL A 421 26.42 13.73 5.43
CA VAL A 421 26.23 13.13 4.09
C VAL A 421 25.54 11.77 4.17
N TYR A 422 25.82 10.98 5.21
CA TYR A 422 25.26 9.64 5.37
C TYR A 422 23.81 9.64 5.86
N TYR A 423 23.28 10.77 6.33
CA TYR A 423 21.87 10.89 6.71
C TYR A 423 20.97 10.75 5.47
N VAL A 424 21.35 11.42 4.37
CA VAL A 424 20.65 11.30 3.08
C VAL A 424 20.74 9.88 2.56
N THR A 425 21.92 9.25 2.67
CA THR A 425 22.11 7.85 2.25
C THR A 425 21.22 6.91 3.05
N ALA A 426 21.22 6.98 4.39
CA ALA A 426 20.43 6.11 5.24
C ALA A 426 18.92 6.29 5.00
N LEU A 427 18.46 7.54 4.88
CA LEU A 427 17.07 7.85 4.55
C LEU A 427 16.67 7.36 3.16
N SER A 428 17.56 7.48 2.17
CA SER A 428 17.32 6.99 0.82
C SER A 428 17.20 5.46 0.81
N VAL A 429 18.05 4.75 1.56
CA VAL A 429 17.92 3.30 1.76
C VAL A 429 16.56 2.96 2.38
N GLY A 430 16.20 3.62 3.49
CA GLY A 430 14.91 3.43 4.15
C GLY A 430 13.72 3.73 3.23
N ALA A 431 13.81 4.77 2.42
CA ALA A 431 12.75 5.17 1.48
C ALA A 431 12.57 4.18 0.34
N ILE A 432 13.66 3.75 -0.29
CA ILE A 432 13.61 2.77 -1.39
C ILE A 432 13.04 1.44 -0.86
N VAL A 433 13.47 0.99 0.31
CA VAL A 433 12.97 -0.25 0.94
C VAL A 433 11.51 -0.09 1.39
N CYS A 434 11.11 1.06 1.91
CA CYS A 434 9.72 1.37 2.25
C CYS A 434 8.81 1.26 1.03
N ILE A 435 9.20 1.87 -0.09
CA ILE A 435 8.45 1.82 -1.35
C ILE A 435 8.45 0.39 -1.89
N ALA A 436 9.58 -0.32 -1.84
CA ALA A 436 9.66 -1.71 -2.27
C ALA A 436 8.73 -2.61 -1.46
N ALA A 437 8.73 -2.49 -0.12
CA ALA A 437 7.84 -3.26 0.74
C ALA A 437 6.36 -2.94 0.48
N SER A 438 6.02 -1.66 0.35
CA SER A 438 4.67 -1.21 -0.02
C SER A 438 4.23 -1.81 -1.36
N ASN A 439 5.06 -1.64 -2.40
CA ASN A 439 4.74 -2.09 -3.75
C ASN A 439 4.73 -3.61 -3.89
N GLY A 440 5.63 -4.32 -3.22
CA GLY A 440 5.60 -5.79 -3.18
C GLY A 440 4.35 -6.34 -2.49
N GLY A 441 3.86 -5.64 -1.45
CA GLY A 441 2.59 -5.92 -0.80
C GLY A 441 1.40 -5.74 -1.75
N THR A 442 1.27 -4.56 -2.37
CA THR A 442 0.19 -4.27 -3.33
C THR A 442 0.24 -5.20 -4.55
N THR A 443 1.42 -5.43 -5.12
CA THR A 443 1.65 -6.40 -6.21
C THR A 443 1.13 -7.79 -5.83
N SER A 444 1.31 -8.20 -4.58
CA SER A 444 0.80 -9.50 -4.11
C SER A 444 -0.73 -9.58 -4.08
N GLN A 445 -1.43 -8.50 -3.71
CA GLN A 445 -2.90 -8.42 -3.80
C GLN A 445 -3.38 -8.49 -5.24
N ASP A 446 -2.70 -7.77 -6.14
CA ASP A 446 -3.10 -7.71 -7.55
C ASP A 446 -2.86 -9.06 -8.24
N LEU A 447 -1.71 -9.69 -7.97
CA LEU A 447 -1.42 -11.05 -8.42
C LEU A 447 -2.40 -12.06 -7.83
N LYS A 448 -2.87 -11.87 -6.59
CA LYS A 448 -3.93 -12.71 -6.03
C LYS A 448 -5.25 -12.53 -6.76
N THR A 449 -5.61 -11.29 -7.06
CA THR A 449 -6.81 -10.97 -7.84
C THR A 449 -6.78 -11.73 -9.17
N GLY A 450 -5.65 -11.63 -9.89
CA GLY A 450 -5.41 -12.32 -11.14
C GLY A 450 -5.46 -13.84 -11.00
N PHE A 451 -4.84 -14.40 -9.96
CA PHE A 451 -4.92 -15.83 -9.65
C PHE A 451 -6.38 -16.30 -9.49
N LEU A 452 -7.21 -15.54 -8.76
CA LEU A 452 -8.60 -15.90 -8.50
C LEU A 452 -9.52 -15.82 -9.73
N ILE A 453 -9.20 -14.93 -10.68
CA ILE A 453 -9.97 -14.78 -11.93
C ILE A 453 -9.39 -15.57 -13.10
N GLY A 454 -8.17 -16.08 -12.99
CA GLY A 454 -7.48 -16.80 -14.06
C GLY A 454 -6.75 -15.90 -15.06
N ALA A 455 -6.07 -14.84 -14.60
CA ALA A 455 -5.21 -14.00 -15.44
C ALA A 455 -3.83 -14.65 -15.68
N THR A 456 -3.14 -14.21 -16.74
CA THR A 456 -1.75 -14.57 -17.00
C THR A 456 -0.82 -13.72 -16.10
N PRO A 457 -0.08 -14.33 -15.16
CA PRO A 457 0.74 -13.59 -14.18
C PRO A 457 1.78 -12.66 -14.83
N ARG A 458 2.44 -13.13 -15.89
CA ARG A 458 3.40 -12.33 -16.65
C ARG A 458 2.82 -11.01 -17.17
N LEU A 459 1.56 -11.01 -17.63
CA LEU A 459 0.94 -9.81 -18.15
C LEU A 459 0.61 -8.82 -17.04
N GLN A 460 0.19 -9.31 -15.87
CA GLN A 460 0.01 -8.47 -14.68
C GLN A 460 1.33 -7.87 -14.20
N GLN A 461 2.40 -8.65 -14.18
CA GLN A 461 3.74 -8.18 -13.81
C GLN A 461 4.24 -7.10 -14.77
N ILE A 462 3.96 -7.23 -16.08
CA ILE A 462 4.30 -6.18 -17.04
C ILE A 462 3.41 -4.95 -16.84
N SER A 463 2.11 -5.12 -16.59
CA SER A 463 1.21 -3.98 -16.41
C SER A 463 1.54 -3.15 -15.17
N ILE A 464 1.94 -3.78 -14.07
CA ILE A 464 2.34 -3.05 -12.85
C ILE A 464 3.73 -2.40 -12.97
N LEU A 465 4.59 -2.88 -13.89
CA LEU A 465 5.85 -2.21 -14.22
C LEU A 465 5.65 -0.95 -15.06
N LEU A 466 4.56 -0.92 -15.84
CA LEU A 466 4.23 0.19 -16.75
C LEU A 466 3.31 1.23 -16.10
N GLY A 467 2.43 0.79 -15.20
CA GLY A 467 1.63 1.65 -14.31
C GLY A 467 2.50 2.32 -13.28
#